data_AF-A0A7K5KAN5-F1
#
_entry.id   AF-A0A7K5KAN5-F1
#
_cell.length_a   1.000
_cell.length_b   1.000
_cell.length_c   1.000
_cell.angle_alpha   90.00
_cell.angle_beta   90.00
_cell.angle_gamma   90.00
#
_symmetry.space_group_name_H-M   'P 1'
#
loop_
_entity.id
_entity.type
_entity.pdbx_description
1 polymer ?
#
loop_
_entity_poly.entity_id
_entity_poly.type
_entity_poly.pdbx_seq_one_letter_code
_entity_poly.pdbx_strand_id
1 'polypeptide(L)'
;AMAAEERDYNLTEEQKAVKAKYPPLCKKYECDELSHVPFRLHAWGDTLEEAFEQCVMAMFGYMTDTETVEPVDTVEVEAEGHDMLSLLFHLLDEWLYKFSANEFFVPREVKVLHIDRMQFKIRSIGWGEEFSLGKHPQGTEVKAITYSAMQICEDEKPEVFVIIDI
;
A
#
# COMPACT_ATOMS: atom_id res chain seq x y z
N ALA A 1 18.28 -10.12 3.64
CA ALA A 1 16.83 -10.07 3.39
C ALA A 1 16.16 -10.17 4.74
N MET A 2 15.78 -9.04 5.33
CA MET A 2 14.88 -9.06 6.48
C MET A 2 13.51 -9.42 5.91
N ALA A 3 13.00 -10.59 6.26
CA ALA A 3 11.63 -10.96 5.93
C ALA A 3 10.74 -10.10 6.82
N ALA A 4 9.82 -9.34 6.22
CA ALA A 4 8.75 -8.69 6.96
C ALA A 4 8.02 -9.76 7.78
N GLU A 5 7.84 -9.55 9.09
CA GLU A 5 6.99 -10.42 9.90
C GLU A 5 5.57 -10.34 9.32
N GLU A 6 5.11 -11.41 8.68
CA GLU A 6 3.74 -11.48 8.17
C GLU A 6 2.77 -11.51 9.35
N ARG A 7 1.88 -10.53 9.41
CA ARG A 7 0.78 -10.50 10.38
C ARG A 7 -0.08 -11.76 10.19
N ASP A 8 -0.23 -12.55 11.26
CA ASP A 8 -1.08 -13.74 11.23
C ASP A 8 -2.55 -13.35 11.40
N TYR A 9 -3.33 -13.52 10.33
CA TYR A 9 -4.75 -13.20 10.27
C TYR A 9 -5.67 -14.38 10.66
N ASN A 10 -5.14 -15.55 11.05
CA ASN A 10 -5.93 -16.76 11.31
C ASN A 10 -6.91 -17.09 10.18
N LEU A 11 -6.39 -17.19 8.94
CA LEU A 11 -7.19 -17.34 7.73
C LEU A 11 -8.10 -18.59 7.75
N THR A 12 -9.30 -18.45 7.19
CA THR A 12 -10.20 -19.58 6.89
C THR A 12 -9.65 -20.44 5.75
N GLU A 13 -10.19 -21.65 5.57
CA GLU A 13 -9.79 -22.52 4.47
C GLU A 13 -10.11 -21.92 3.09
N GLU A 14 -11.20 -21.17 2.97
CA GLU A 14 -11.58 -20.45 1.75
C GLU A 14 -10.59 -19.33 1.43
N GLN A 15 -10.17 -18.56 2.44
CA GLN A 15 -9.15 -17.52 2.31
C GLN A 15 -7.79 -18.09 1.91
N LYS A 16 -7.38 -19.21 2.51
CA LYS A 16 -6.16 -19.94 2.14
C LYS A 16 -6.22 -20.44 0.70
N ALA A 17 -7.38 -20.91 0.25
CA ALA A 17 -7.57 -21.36 -1.13
C ALA A 17 -7.42 -20.21 -2.14
N VAL A 18 -7.96 -19.02 -1.83
CA VAL A 18 -7.75 -17.82 -2.66
C VAL A 18 -6.27 -17.42 -2.69
N LYS A 19 -5.62 -17.37 -1.52
CA LYS A 19 -4.19 -17.07 -1.39
C LYS A 19 -3.31 -18.03 -2.21
N ALA A 20 -3.65 -19.33 -2.23
CA ALA A 20 -2.93 -20.34 -2.99
C ALA A 20 -3.25 -20.35 -4.51
N LYS A 21 -4.33 -19.70 -4.95
CA LYS A 21 -4.75 -19.65 -6.36
C LYS A 21 -3.85 -18.76 -7.21
N TYR A 22 -3.21 -17.76 -6.61
CA TYR A 22 -2.39 -16.76 -7.30
C TYR A 22 -0.94 -16.82 -6.80
N PRO A 23 0.04 -16.33 -7.59
CA PRO A 23 1.41 -16.19 -7.11
C PRO A 23 1.48 -15.34 -5.84
N PRO A 24 2.42 -15.66 -4.92
CA PRO A 24 2.63 -14.86 -3.73
C PRO A 24 3.18 -13.48 -4.11
N LEU A 25 2.79 -12.46 -3.36
CA LEU A 25 3.24 -11.09 -3.59
C LEU A 25 4.65 -10.89 -3.05
N CYS A 26 5.47 -10.14 -3.79
CA CYS A 26 6.76 -9.68 -3.28
C CYS A 26 6.52 -8.48 -2.37
N LYS A 27 6.49 -8.72 -1.05
CA LYS A 27 6.35 -7.67 -0.04
C LYS A 27 7.72 -7.07 0.26
N LYS A 28 7.92 -5.82 -0.14
CA LYS A 28 9.11 -5.00 0.15
C LYS A 28 8.74 -3.84 1.07
N TYR A 29 8.04 -4.16 2.15
CA TYR A 29 7.66 -3.21 3.17
C TYR A 29 7.59 -3.88 4.54
N GLU A 30 7.72 -3.07 5.58
CA GLU A 30 7.47 -3.43 6.97
C GLU A 30 6.65 -2.32 7.64
N CYS A 31 5.97 -2.70 8.70
CA CYS A 31 5.07 -1.80 9.40
C CYS A 31 5.36 -1.87 10.90
N ASP A 32 5.71 -0.73 11.50
CA ASP A 32 6.17 -0.66 12.88
C ASP A 32 5.21 0.14 13.78
N GLU A 33 4.85 -0.45 14.92
CA GLU A 33 4.28 0.27 16.06
C GLU A 33 5.41 0.83 16.92
N LEU A 34 5.75 2.10 16.71
CA LEU A 34 6.76 2.79 17.50
C LEU A 34 6.12 3.35 18.78
N SER A 35 6.80 3.22 19.92
CA SER A 35 6.28 3.55 21.26
C SER A 35 5.67 4.95 21.45
N HIS A 36 5.91 5.89 20.53
CA HIS A 36 5.46 7.28 20.60
C HIS A 36 4.83 7.82 19.30
N VAL A 37 4.77 7.04 18.21
CA VAL A 37 4.08 7.44 16.97
C VAL A 37 3.09 6.33 16.56
N PRO A 38 1.88 6.69 16.11
CA PRO A 38 0.77 5.74 16.01
C PRO A 38 1.09 4.55 15.10
N PHE A 39 1.61 4.79 13.89
CA PHE A 39 1.99 3.72 13.00
C PHE A 39 2.93 4.22 11.89
N ARG A 40 4.03 3.50 11.61
CA ARG A 40 4.97 3.85 10.54
C ARG A 40 5.05 2.75 9.49
N LEU A 41 4.79 3.12 8.24
CA LEU A 41 5.08 2.34 7.05
C LEU A 41 6.51 2.59 6.61
N HIS A 42 7.26 1.53 6.34
CA HIS A 42 8.56 1.58 5.70
C HIS A 42 8.51 0.67 4.46
N ALA A 43 8.77 1.23 3.28
CA ALA A 43 8.74 0.48 2.03
C ALA A 43 9.98 0.78 1.19
N TRP A 44 10.42 -0.20 0.40
CA TRP A 44 11.63 -0.10 -0.41
C TRP A 44 11.47 -0.75 -1.78
N GLY A 45 12.35 -0.40 -2.71
CA GLY A 45 12.32 -0.90 -4.07
C GLY A 45 13.70 -0.90 -4.72
N ASP A 46 13.77 -1.51 -5.90
CA ASP A 46 14.86 -1.38 -6.84
C ASP A 46 14.72 -0.09 -7.67
N THR A 47 13.54 0.54 -7.65
CA THR A 47 13.23 1.84 -8.25
C THR A 47 12.36 2.67 -7.30
N LEU A 48 12.28 3.99 -7.54
CA LEU A 48 11.46 4.87 -6.72
C LEU A 48 9.97 4.57 -6.91
N GLU A 49 9.58 4.22 -8.13
CA GLU A 49 8.26 3.71 -8.48
C GLU A 49 7.90 2.48 -7.64
N GLU A 50 8.82 1.52 -7.53
CA GLU A 50 8.60 0.33 -6.71
C GLU A 50 8.51 0.67 -5.21
N ALA A 51 9.34 1.59 -4.70
CA ALA A 51 9.21 2.01 -3.30
C ALA A 51 7.84 2.66 -3.02
N PHE A 52 7.34 3.47 -3.95
CA PHE A 52 6.02 4.11 -3.85
C PHE A 52 4.88 3.09 -3.95
N GLU A 53 4.93 2.16 -4.90
CA GLU A 53 3.90 1.11 -5.05
C GLU A 53 3.88 0.18 -3.82
N GLN A 54 5.05 -0.13 -3.25
CA GLN A 54 5.16 -0.93 -2.04
C GLN A 54 4.68 -0.17 -0.79
N CYS A 55 4.76 1.16 -0.76
CA CYS A 55 4.18 1.96 0.32
C CYS A 55 2.64 1.92 0.29
N VAL A 56 2.04 1.97 -0.90
CA VAL A 56 0.59 1.75 -1.07
C VAL A 56 0.22 0.33 -0.62
N MET A 57 1.01 -0.67 -1.01
CA MET A 57 0.80 -2.06 -0.58
C MET A 57 0.95 -2.23 0.94
N ALA A 58 1.85 -1.49 1.59
CA ALA A 58 2.02 -1.51 3.04
C ALA A 58 0.76 -1.00 3.77
N MET A 59 0.16 0.08 3.25
CA MET A 59 -1.08 0.64 3.77
C MET A 59 -2.23 -0.38 3.69
N PHE A 60 -2.48 -0.95 2.52
CA PHE A 60 -3.56 -1.95 2.34
C PHE A 60 -3.26 -3.28 3.05
N GLY A 61 -2.01 -3.69 3.07
CA GLY A 61 -1.54 -4.86 3.82
C GLY A 61 -1.73 -4.73 5.32
N TYR A 62 -1.92 -3.51 5.85
CA TYR A 62 -2.29 -3.31 7.24
C TYR A 62 -3.80 -3.40 7.48
N MET A 63 -4.60 -3.01 6.49
CA MET A 63 -6.06 -3.11 6.52
C MET A 63 -6.56 -4.55 6.38
N THR A 64 -5.89 -5.38 5.58
CA THR A 64 -6.27 -6.78 5.34
C THR A 64 -5.11 -7.58 4.72
N ASP A 65 -5.20 -8.92 4.72
CA ASP A 65 -4.27 -9.74 3.93
C ASP A 65 -4.62 -9.60 2.45
N THR A 66 -3.88 -8.74 1.75
CA THR A 66 -4.07 -8.46 0.31
C THR A 66 -3.91 -9.69 -0.57
N GLU A 67 -3.29 -10.78 -0.09
CA GLU A 67 -3.21 -12.02 -0.86
C GLU A 67 -4.52 -12.83 -0.84
N THR A 68 -5.48 -12.46 0.01
CA THR A 68 -6.86 -12.98 -0.02
C THR A 68 -7.76 -12.26 -1.01
N VAL A 69 -7.27 -11.15 -1.59
CA VAL A 69 -7.98 -10.34 -2.59
C VAL A 69 -7.75 -10.93 -3.98
N GLU A 70 -8.82 -11.06 -4.76
CA GLU A 70 -8.78 -11.52 -6.14
C GLU A 70 -8.58 -10.34 -7.11
N PRO A 71 -7.70 -10.45 -8.12
CA PRO A 71 -7.47 -9.40 -9.09
C PRO A 71 -8.52 -9.46 -10.22
N VAL A 72 -9.79 -9.18 -9.91
CA VAL A 72 -10.91 -9.27 -10.87
C VAL A 72 -11.26 -7.93 -11.52
N ASP A 73 -11.02 -6.82 -10.81
CA ASP A 73 -11.21 -5.45 -11.28
C ASP A 73 -9.88 -4.70 -11.32
N THR A 74 -9.87 -3.55 -12.02
CA THR A 74 -8.68 -2.72 -12.19
C THR A 74 -9.04 -1.25 -12.00
N VAL A 75 -8.30 -0.56 -11.14
CA VAL A 75 -8.46 0.85 -10.86
C VAL A 75 -7.17 1.60 -11.17
N GLU A 76 -7.29 2.72 -11.86
CA GLU A 76 -6.19 3.66 -12.05
C GLU A 76 -6.30 4.84 -11.09
N VAL A 77 -5.16 5.28 -10.59
CA VAL A 77 -5.01 6.46 -9.74
C VAL A 77 -3.93 7.36 -10.33
N GLU A 78 -4.29 8.62 -10.54
CA GLU A 78 -3.39 9.70 -10.92
C GLU A 78 -3.36 10.73 -9.80
N ALA A 79 -2.18 11.21 -9.44
CA ALA A 79 -2.02 12.25 -8.43
C ALA A 79 -0.96 13.27 -8.85
N GLU A 80 -1.09 14.49 -8.34
CA GLU A 80 -0.16 15.60 -8.59
C GLU A 80 0.29 16.22 -7.26
N GLY A 81 1.56 16.60 -7.16
CA GLY A 81 2.17 17.23 -6.00
C GLY A 81 2.86 18.55 -6.35
N HIS A 82 3.47 19.18 -5.35
CA HIS A 82 4.36 20.35 -5.55
C HIS A 82 5.84 20.01 -5.28
N ASP A 83 6.09 18.82 -4.75
CA ASP A 83 7.39 18.19 -4.54
C ASP A 83 7.19 16.66 -4.42
N MET A 84 8.27 15.90 -4.21
CA MET A 84 8.18 14.44 -4.10
C MET A 84 7.42 13.96 -2.85
N LEU A 85 7.47 14.69 -1.73
CA LEU A 85 6.80 14.31 -0.49
C LEU A 85 5.28 14.46 -0.63
N SER A 86 4.83 15.60 -1.16
CA SER A 86 3.43 15.85 -1.48
C SER A 86 2.91 14.91 -2.56
N LEU A 87 3.74 14.51 -3.52
CA LEU A 87 3.37 13.50 -4.52
C LEU A 87 3.09 12.12 -3.90
N LEU A 88 3.96 11.67 -2.99
CA LEU A 88 3.75 10.42 -2.23
C LEU A 88 2.49 10.52 -1.36
N PHE A 89 2.31 11.66 -0.67
CA PHE A 89 1.13 11.91 0.15
C PHE A 89 -0.17 11.78 -0.67
N HIS A 90 -0.28 12.52 -1.79
CA HIS A 90 -1.50 12.50 -2.60
C HIS A 90 -1.71 11.14 -3.29
N LEU A 91 -0.65 10.42 -3.65
CA LEU A 91 -0.78 9.04 -4.14
C LEU A 91 -1.49 8.16 -3.10
N LEU A 92 -0.98 8.15 -1.86
CA LEU A 92 -1.54 7.33 -0.78
C LEU A 92 -2.97 7.77 -0.43
N ASP A 93 -3.22 9.07 -0.39
CA ASP A 93 -4.53 9.65 -0.06
C ASP A 93 -5.59 9.31 -1.14
N GLU A 94 -5.23 9.38 -2.43
CA GLU A 94 -6.13 8.99 -3.52
C GLU A 94 -6.44 7.48 -3.49
N TRP A 95 -5.44 6.64 -3.22
CA TRP A 95 -5.66 5.20 -3.01
C TRP A 95 -6.54 4.91 -1.80
N LEU A 96 -6.31 5.61 -0.68
CA LEU A 96 -7.15 5.52 0.52
C LEU A 96 -8.58 5.98 0.22
N TYR A 97 -8.75 7.03 -0.60
CA TYR A 97 -10.06 7.51 -1.01
C TYR A 97 -10.84 6.48 -1.86
N LYS A 98 -10.16 5.73 -2.75
CA LYS A 98 -10.79 4.62 -3.50
C LYS A 98 -11.38 3.56 -2.58
N PHE A 99 -10.72 3.31 -1.46
CA PHE A 99 -11.22 2.43 -0.42
C PHE A 99 -12.33 3.07 0.41
N SER A 100 -12.16 4.31 0.87
CA SER A 100 -13.06 4.87 1.89
C SER A 100 -14.35 5.50 1.36
N ALA A 101 -14.40 5.96 0.10
CA ALA A 101 -15.47 6.85 -0.37
C ALA A 101 -16.29 6.35 -1.56
N ASN A 102 -15.73 5.50 -2.44
CA ASN A 102 -16.40 5.12 -3.70
C ASN A 102 -16.76 3.63 -3.76
N GLU A 103 -15.75 2.76 -3.86
CA GLU A 103 -15.92 1.38 -4.31
C GLU A 103 -15.54 0.35 -3.24
N PHE A 104 -15.09 0.81 -2.06
CA PHE A 104 -14.42 -0.05 -1.08
C PHE A 104 -13.32 -0.91 -1.72
N PHE A 105 -12.68 -0.37 -2.75
CA PHE A 105 -11.72 -1.10 -3.56
C PHE A 105 -10.46 -1.38 -2.75
N VAL A 106 -10.05 -2.64 -2.71
CA VAL A 106 -8.78 -3.07 -2.14
C VAL A 106 -7.96 -3.71 -3.25
N PRO A 107 -6.76 -3.17 -3.56
CA PRO A 107 -5.86 -3.81 -4.49
C PRO A 107 -5.20 -5.04 -3.85
N ARG A 108 -5.15 -6.13 -4.61
CA ARG A 108 -4.21 -7.23 -4.37
C ARG A 108 -2.79 -6.74 -4.62
N GLU A 109 -2.57 -6.00 -5.69
CA GLU A 109 -1.27 -5.48 -6.11
C GLU A 109 -1.46 -4.11 -6.75
N VAL A 110 -0.51 -3.20 -6.51
CA VAL A 110 -0.41 -1.88 -7.13
C VAL A 110 0.89 -1.78 -7.90
N LYS A 111 0.82 -1.16 -9.09
CA LYS A 111 1.95 -0.82 -9.93
C LYS A 111 2.00 0.68 -10.16
N VAL A 112 3.12 1.31 -9.84
CA VAL A 112 3.38 2.69 -10.29
C VAL A 112 3.93 2.62 -11.71
N LEU A 113 3.19 3.21 -12.66
CA LEU A 113 3.52 3.16 -14.08
C LEU A 113 4.57 4.21 -14.45
N HIS A 114 4.46 5.39 -13.86
CA HIS A 114 5.37 6.50 -14.13
C HIS A 114 5.34 7.57 -13.03
N ILE A 115 6.50 8.13 -12.73
CA ILE A 115 6.68 9.35 -11.93
C ILE A 115 7.34 10.43 -12.79
N ASP A 116 6.62 11.53 -13.06
CA ASP A 116 7.17 12.75 -13.63
C ASP A 116 7.72 13.63 -12.51
N ARG A 117 9.04 13.68 -12.38
CA ARG A 117 9.75 14.47 -11.36
C ARG A 117 9.82 15.96 -11.67
N MET A 118 9.59 16.37 -12.92
CA MET A 118 9.61 17.78 -13.31
C MET A 118 8.27 18.45 -13.02
N GLN A 119 7.18 17.72 -13.26
CA GLN A 119 5.82 18.19 -13.03
C GLN A 119 5.21 17.69 -11.73
N PHE A 120 5.90 16.82 -11.00
CA PHE A 120 5.41 16.12 -9.81
C PHE A 120 4.06 15.46 -10.06
N LYS A 121 4.03 14.57 -11.07
CA LYS A 121 2.84 13.78 -11.40
C LYS A 121 3.14 12.31 -11.30
N ILE A 122 2.16 11.52 -10.88
CA ILE A 122 2.29 10.08 -10.76
C ILE A 122 1.05 9.40 -11.33
N ARG A 123 1.27 8.29 -12.03
CA ARG A 123 0.20 7.40 -12.48
C ARG A 123 0.46 6.00 -11.98
N SER A 124 -0.55 5.39 -11.39
CA SER A 124 -0.52 4.03 -10.85
C SER A 124 -1.79 3.28 -11.22
N ILE A 125 -1.68 1.95 -11.20
CA ILE A 125 -2.77 1.02 -11.49
C ILE A 125 -2.76 -0.07 -10.44
N GLY A 126 -3.93 -0.55 -10.04
CA GLY A 126 -4.06 -1.64 -9.07
C GLY A 126 -5.13 -2.62 -9.51
N TRP A 127 -4.89 -3.90 -9.22
CA TRP A 127 -5.82 -4.99 -9.51
C TRP A 127 -6.35 -5.56 -8.21
N GLY A 128 -7.66 -5.74 -8.12
CA GLY A 128 -8.29 -6.14 -6.87
C GLY A 128 -9.79 -6.28 -7.00
N GLU A 129 -10.49 -6.04 -5.89
CA GLU A 129 -11.95 -6.14 -5.81
C GLU A 129 -12.49 -5.29 -4.65
N GLU A 130 -13.81 -5.20 -4.56
CA GLU A 130 -14.53 -4.60 -3.43
C GLU A 130 -14.27 -5.38 -2.13
N PHE A 131 -13.99 -4.66 -1.05
CA PHE A 131 -13.76 -5.23 0.26
C PHE A 131 -15.01 -5.90 0.83
N SER A 132 -14.88 -7.14 1.30
CA SER A 132 -15.95 -7.86 1.98
C SER A 132 -15.44 -8.56 3.23
N LEU A 133 -16.11 -8.36 4.37
CA LEU A 133 -15.81 -9.02 5.64
C LEU A 133 -15.89 -10.56 5.58
N GLY A 134 -16.64 -11.11 4.61
CA GLY A 134 -16.73 -12.56 4.41
C GLY A 134 -15.52 -13.13 3.66
N LYS A 135 -14.88 -12.34 2.81
CA LYS A 135 -13.73 -12.77 2.00
C LYS A 135 -12.41 -12.35 2.63
N HIS A 136 -12.31 -11.12 3.12
CA HIS A 136 -11.05 -10.52 3.53
C HIS A 136 -10.95 -10.46 5.05
N PRO A 137 -9.84 -10.92 5.65
CA PRO A 137 -9.66 -10.85 7.09
C PRO A 137 -9.55 -9.39 7.55
N GLN A 138 -10.18 -9.06 8.67
CA GLN A 138 -10.16 -7.69 9.18
C GLN A 138 -8.84 -7.39 9.86
N GLY A 139 -8.08 -6.45 9.30
CA GLY A 139 -6.92 -5.83 9.92
C GLY A 139 -7.31 -4.55 10.66
N THR A 140 -6.57 -3.48 10.43
CA THR A 140 -6.79 -2.19 11.08
C THR A 140 -7.14 -1.14 10.03
N GLU A 141 -8.21 -0.39 10.26
CA GLU A 141 -8.59 0.73 9.40
C GLU A 141 -7.52 1.82 9.41
N VAL A 142 -7.26 2.45 8.26
CA VAL A 142 -6.39 3.63 8.16
C VAL A 142 -7.28 4.84 7.93
N LYS A 143 -7.13 5.87 8.76
CA LYS A 143 -7.95 7.08 8.74
C LYS A 143 -7.36 8.19 7.90
N ALA A 144 -6.04 8.37 7.96
CA ALA A 144 -5.36 9.47 7.29
C ALA A 144 -3.88 9.20 7.07
N ILE A 145 -3.33 9.80 6.01
CA ILE A 145 -1.89 9.90 5.77
C ILE A 145 -1.36 11.15 6.47
N THR A 146 -0.13 11.13 6.97
CA THR A 146 0.48 12.31 7.63
C THR A 146 1.83 12.66 7.03
N TYR A 147 2.16 13.96 7.02
CA TYR A 147 3.51 14.45 6.69
C TYR A 147 4.52 14.26 7.85
N SER A 148 4.07 13.79 9.01
CA SER A 148 4.92 13.67 10.19
C SER A 148 6.05 12.68 9.92
N ALA A 149 7.31 13.15 10.01
CA ALA A 149 8.51 12.35 9.73
C ALA A 149 8.48 11.61 8.38
N MET A 150 7.75 12.13 7.38
CA MET A 150 7.74 11.56 6.04
C MET A 150 9.12 11.72 5.39
N GLN A 151 9.66 10.64 4.84
CA GLN A 151 11.00 10.61 4.24
C GLN A 151 11.00 9.83 2.94
N ILE A 152 11.81 10.31 1.99
CA ILE A 152 12.13 9.64 0.74
C ILE A 152 13.65 9.61 0.65
N CYS A 153 14.21 8.41 0.66
CA CYS A 153 15.64 8.16 0.56
C CYS A 153 15.92 7.54 -0.82
N GLU A 154 16.70 8.22 -1.66
CA GLU A 154 17.00 7.79 -3.04
C GLU A 154 18.46 7.33 -3.20
N ASP A 155 19.00 6.61 -2.21
CA ASP A 155 20.35 6.02 -2.29
C ASP A 155 20.37 4.79 -3.25
N GLU A 156 21.27 3.82 -3.06
CA GLU A 156 21.38 2.65 -3.97
C GLU A 156 20.09 1.85 -4.12
N LYS A 157 19.23 1.86 -3.09
CA LYS A 157 17.87 1.32 -3.12
C LYS A 157 16.91 2.37 -2.58
N PRO A 158 15.92 2.81 -3.36
CA PRO A 158 14.93 3.77 -2.87
C PRO A 158 14.13 3.21 -1.69
N GLU A 159 14.00 4.01 -0.65
CA GLU A 159 13.22 3.71 0.56
C GLU A 159 12.31 4.90 0.90
N VAL A 160 11.12 4.61 1.42
CA VAL A 160 10.16 5.62 1.86
C VAL A 160 9.62 5.29 3.24
N PHE A 161 9.44 6.34 4.05
CA PHE A 161 8.89 6.24 5.40
C PHE A 161 7.68 7.17 5.51
N VAL A 162 6.55 6.62 5.95
CA VAL A 162 5.29 7.36 6.07
C VAL A 162 4.63 7.01 7.40
N ILE A 163 4.16 8.03 8.13
CA ILE A 163 3.34 7.83 9.32
C ILE A 163 1.87 7.97 8.93
N ILE A 164 1.05 7.00 9.35
CA ILE A 164 -0.40 6.99 9.13
C ILE A 164 -1.15 7.03 10.47
N ASP A 165 -2.38 7.54 10.41
CA ASP A 165 -3.34 7.49 11.51
C ASP A 165 -4.33 6.33 11.27
N ILE A 166 -4.67 5.60 12.34
CA ILE A 166 -5.46 4.36 12.31
C ILE A 166 -6.66 4.45 13.25
#